data_AF-A0A7C5T756-F1
#
_entry.id   AF-A0A7C5T756-F1
#
_cell.length_a   1.000
_cell.length_b   1.000
_cell.length_c   1.000
_cell.angle_alpha   90.00
_cell.angle_beta   90.00
_cell.angle_gamma   90.00
#
_symmetry.space_group_name_H-M   'P 1'
#
loop_
_entity.id
_entity.type
_entity.pdbx_description
1 polymer ?
#
loop_
_entity_poly.entity_id
_entity_poly.type
_entity_poly.pdbx_seq_one_letter_code
_entity_poly.pdbx_strand_id
1 'polypeptide(L)'
;MSHLALRQEGQVKFYVPDPEKYGGIYSAPVFYNPAMEKNRTLSVLVLKSYGAGLTVCEPLSGSGVRGIRYAVESGSVGRLILNDISKEAVEVIKRNLELNGVDAEVYNEDANVLLHKLKNTCDVVDVDPFGSPAPFLHAAFRALKEEGLLCVTATDTAVLVGRYPRKCLRRYGSVMRKTPFYIELGLRNLLGYIARVAASEDFYIQPVLSYWERHYFRVCVYSVRGARDADDVFHNLGYVMYHRKERRVTQFPSQHTSGPLWIGPLGDPLLVHRMSAFDKYKEFLQLLELEYSVHAPWFYKLPEFAVDGKSPTLREALLALKEAGIYATTTHMASDGIKTEESYGEVRRVLAGVI
;
A
#
# COMPACT_ATOMS: atom_id res chain seq x y z
N MET A 1 31.12 8.51 6.97
CA MET A 1 30.27 8.44 8.18
C MET A 1 30.97 7.62 9.26
N SER A 2 31.05 8.12 10.50
CA SER A 2 31.85 7.55 11.59
C SER A 2 31.15 6.49 12.45
N HIS A 3 29.83 6.33 12.36
CA HIS A 3 29.05 5.43 13.23
C HIS A 3 28.01 4.60 12.45
N LEU A 4 28.49 3.62 11.68
CA LEU A 4 27.63 2.65 11.00
C LEU A 4 27.53 1.36 11.82
N ALA A 5 26.32 0.83 11.96
CA ALA A 5 26.05 -0.49 12.51
C ALA A 5 25.73 -1.48 11.38
N LEU A 6 26.30 -2.69 11.46
CA LEU A 6 25.92 -3.79 10.58
C LEU A 6 24.59 -4.38 11.06
N ARG A 7 23.63 -4.50 10.15
CA ARG A 7 22.32 -5.10 10.37
C ARG A 7 22.08 -6.22 9.36
N GLN A 8 21.11 -7.07 9.63
CA GLN A 8 20.65 -8.10 8.72
C GLN A 8 19.13 -8.04 8.63
N GLU A 9 18.61 -8.08 7.41
CA GLU A 9 17.18 -8.16 7.10
C GLU A 9 16.99 -9.12 5.94
N GLY A 10 16.17 -10.17 6.14
CA GLY A 10 16.09 -11.26 5.19
C GLY A 10 17.46 -11.91 4.97
N GLN A 11 17.87 -12.03 3.71
CA GLN A 11 19.18 -12.59 3.33
C GLN A 11 20.27 -11.52 3.22
N VAL A 12 19.92 -10.24 3.36
CA VAL A 12 20.80 -9.10 3.10
C VAL A 12 21.42 -8.60 4.40
N LYS A 13 22.75 -8.46 4.40
CA LYS A 13 23.50 -7.74 5.44
C LYS A 13 23.83 -6.35 4.93
N PHE A 14 23.67 -5.32 5.75
CA PHE A 14 23.83 -3.94 5.30
C PHE A 14 24.22 -3.02 6.45
N TYR A 15 24.95 -1.97 6.12
CA TYR A 15 25.31 -0.90 7.02
C TYR A 15 24.24 0.19 7.02
N VAL A 16 23.93 0.69 8.22
CA VAL A 16 23.10 1.87 8.45
C VAL A 16 23.68 2.67 9.60
N PRO A 17 23.42 3.99 9.70
CA PRO A 17 23.80 4.75 10.87
C PRO A 17 23.21 4.14 12.13
N ASP A 18 24.02 4.07 13.19
CA ASP A 18 23.56 3.58 14.49
C ASP A 18 22.59 4.59 15.12
N PRO A 19 21.28 4.32 15.20
CA PRO A 19 20.31 5.31 15.67
C PRO A 19 20.59 5.81 17.09
N GLU A 20 21.22 5.00 17.95
CA GLU A 20 21.58 5.41 19.31
C GLU A 20 22.62 6.55 19.31
N LYS A 21 23.49 6.59 18.31
CA LYS A 21 24.52 7.62 18.15
C LYS A 21 24.00 8.92 17.52
N TYR A 22 22.81 8.89 16.94
CA TYR A 22 22.20 10.02 16.24
C TYR A 22 20.91 10.54 16.90
N GLY A 23 20.50 9.98 18.05
CA GLY A 23 19.27 10.40 18.74
C GLY A 23 17.98 9.86 18.09
N GLY A 24 18.09 8.75 17.35
CA GLY A 24 16.97 8.04 16.74
C GLY A 24 17.03 7.97 15.22
N ILE A 25 16.14 7.17 14.63
CA ILE A 25 16.11 6.90 13.18
C ILE A 25 15.82 8.13 12.31
N TYR A 26 15.08 9.12 12.84
CA TYR A 26 14.71 10.34 12.10
C TYR A 26 15.82 11.40 12.07
N SER A 27 16.78 11.28 12.97
CA SER A 27 17.91 12.20 13.11
C SER A 27 19.18 11.64 12.49
N ALA A 28 19.16 10.37 12.08
CA ALA A 28 20.26 9.72 11.39
C ALA A 28 20.47 10.30 9.98
N PRO A 29 21.72 10.42 9.50
CA PRO A 29 22.04 10.99 8.18
C PRO A 29 21.56 10.13 7.00
N VAL A 30 21.33 8.83 7.24
CA VAL A 30 20.77 7.88 6.28
C VAL A 30 19.67 7.10 7.00
N PHE A 31 18.50 7.08 6.40
CA PHE A 31 17.32 6.51 7.03
C PHE A 31 17.27 4.99 6.91
N TYR A 32 16.85 4.36 8.00
CA TYR A 32 16.41 2.98 8.02
C TYR A 32 15.41 2.78 9.15
N ASN A 33 14.26 2.19 8.82
CA ASN A 33 13.24 1.82 9.79
C ASN A 33 13.05 0.29 9.80
N PRO A 34 13.41 -0.40 10.89
CA PRO A 34 13.15 -1.83 11.06
C PRO A 34 11.66 -2.20 10.98
N ALA A 35 10.74 -1.28 11.35
CA ALA A 35 9.30 -1.54 11.28
C ALA A 35 8.76 -1.68 9.85
N MET A 36 9.56 -1.30 8.84
CA MET A 36 9.24 -1.45 7.42
C MET A 36 9.69 -2.79 6.83
N GLU A 37 10.20 -3.72 7.64
CA GLU A 37 10.69 -5.01 7.17
C GLU A 37 9.59 -5.84 6.50
N LYS A 38 8.38 -5.88 7.09
CA LYS A 38 7.21 -6.51 6.46
C LYS A 38 6.90 -5.90 5.09
N ASN A 39 7.01 -4.59 4.94
CA ASN A 39 6.81 -3.89 3.66
C ASN A 39 7.81 -4.36 2.61
N ARG A 40 9.10 -4.39 2.95
CA ARG A 40 10.16 -4.85 2.03
C ARG A 40 9.99 -6.33 1.67
N THR A 41 9.68 -7.18 2.64
CA THR A 41 9.46 -8.62 2.42
C THR A 41 8.26 -8.87 1.50
N LEU A 42 7.10 -8.25 1.76
CA LEU A 42 5.95 -8.42 0.87
C LEU A 42 6.22 -7.88 -0.54
N SER A 43 7.05 -6.85 -0.67
CA SER A 43 7.40 -6.31 -1.98
C SER A 43 8.35 -7.23 -2.77
N VAL A 44 9.32 -7.89 -2.10
CA VAL A 44 10.13 -8.95 -2.70
C VAL A 44 9.24 -10.05 -3.31
N LEU A 45 8.20 -10.47 -2.59
CA LEU A 45 7.26 -11.50 -3.04
C LEU A 45 6.40 -11.04 -4.23
N VAL A 46 5.98 -9.77 -4.25
CA VAL A 46 5.27 -9.21 -5.40
C VAL A 46 6.18 -9.28 -6.63
N LEU A 47 7.43 -8.83 -6.53
CA LEU A 47 8.39 -8.90 -7.65
C LEU A 47 8.62 -10.34 -8.10
N LYS A 48 8.82 -11.26 -7.15
CA LYS A 48 8.96 -12.70 -7.42
C LYS A 48 7.77 -13.31 -8.16
N SER A 49 6.58 -12.75 -7.96
CA SER A 49 5.34 -13.19 -8.60
C SER A 49 5.01 -12.43 -9.89
N TYR A 50 5.78 -11.40 -10.22
CA TYR A 50 5.50 -10.48 -11.32
C TYR A 50 6.17 -10.90 -12.63
N GLY A 51 7.45 -11.28 -12.58
CA GLY A 51 8.20 -11.67 -13.78
C GLY A 51 9.69 -11.89 -13.51
N ALA A 52 10.49 -12.00 -14.56
CA ALA A 52 11.94 -12.16 -14.47
C ALA A 52 12.66 -11.20 -15.43
N GLY A 53 13.93 -10.92 -15.16
CA GLY A 53 14.72 -9.97 -15.95
C GLY A 53 14.26 -8.51 -15.82
N LEU A 54 13.58 -8.17 -14.73
CA LEU A 54 12.94 -6.88 -14.51
C LEU A 54 13.97 -5.75 -14.35
N THR A 55 13.69 -4.60 -14.96
CA THR A 55 14.34 -3.33 -14.65
C THR A 55 13.61 -2.64 -13.51
N VAL A 56 14.24 -2.60 -12.33
CA VAL A 56 13.64 -2.10 -11.10
C VAL A 56 14.30 -0.78 -10.69
N CYS A 57 13.49 0.26 -10.46
CA CYS A 57 13.95 1.55 -9.96
C CYS A 57 13.39 1.85 -8.57
N GLU A 58 14.29 2.16 -7.64
CA GLU A 58 13.97 2.70 -6.31
C GLU A 58 14.48 4.16 -6.20
N PRO A 59 13.66 5.17 -6.56
CA PRO A 59 14.10 6.56 -6.61
C PRO A 59 14.41 7.19 -5.24
N LEU A 60 14.00 6.57 -4.13
CA LEU A 60 14.21 7.04 -2.75
C LEU A 60 14.79 5.90 -1.89
N SER A 61 16.06 5.57 -2.10
CA SER A 61 16.65 4.31 -1.63
C SER A 61 17.06 4.29 -0.15
N GLY A 62 17.31 5.45 0.49
CA GLY A 62 17.83 5.48 1.86
C GLY A 62 19.13 4.69 1.99
N SER A 63 19.12 3.57 2.74
CA SER A 63 20.28 2.68 2.86
C SER A 63 20.49 1.74 1.65
N GLY A 64 19.55 1.68 0.71
CA GLY A 64 19.53 0.75 -0.43
C GLY A 64 19.01 -0.65 -0.09
N VAL A 65 18.62 -0.90 1.17
CA VAL A 65 18.26 -2.25 1.63
C VAL A 65 17.11 -2.87 0.83
N ARG A 66 16.11 -2.08 0.40
CA ARG A 66 14.96 -2.59 -0.36
C ARG A 66 15.39 -3.09 -1.73
N GLY A 67 16.05 -2.27 -2.53
CA GLY A 67 16.55 -2.67 -3.85
C GLY A 67 17.55 -3.82 -3.80
N ILE A 68 18.44 -3.84 -2.81
CA ILE A 68 19.37 -4.97 -2.61
C ILE A 68 18.60 -6.25 -2.29
N ARG A 69 17.57 -6.19 -1.43
CA ARG A 69 16.69 -7.35 -1.17
C ARG A 69 15.93 -7.78 -2.42
N TYR A 70 15.50 -6.85 -3.28
CA TYR A 70 14.91 -7.22 -4.56
C TYR A 70 15.88 -8.02 -5.42
N ALA A 71 17.13 -7.57 -5.57
CA ALA A 71 18.13 -8.29 -6.35
C ALA A 71 18.47 -9.68 -5.76
N VAL A 72 18.65 -9.76 -4.45
CA VAL A 72 19.10 -11.00 -3.78
C VAL A 72 17.97 -12.03 -3.63
N GLU A 73 16.76 -11.60 -3.28
CA GLU A 73 15.73 -12.52 -2.77
C GLU A 73 14.62 -12.84 -3.78
N SER A 74 14.38 -11.96 -4.76
CA SER A 74 13.26 -12.16 -5.70
C SER A 74 13.58 -13.13 -6.84
N GLY A 75 14.85 -13.25 -7.23
CA GLY A 75 15.26 -13.95 -8.46
C GLY A 75 14.72 -13.31 -9.76
N SER A 76 14.19 -12.09 -9.67
CA SER A 76 13.41 -11.45 -10.74
C SER A 76 14.11 -10.24 -11.36
N VAL A 77 15.08 -9.65 -10.67
CA VAL A 77 15.74 -8.40 -11.09
C VAL A 77 16.84 -8.71 -12.11
N GLY A 78 16.73 -8.12 -13.30
CA GLY A 78 17.79 -8.13 -14.32
C GLY A 78 18.63 -6.85 -14.32
N ARG A 79 18.03 -5.72 -13.97
CA ARG A 79 18.70 -4.41 -13.88
C ARG A 79 18.17 -3.65 -12.67
N LEU A 80 19.07 -3.23 -11.78
CA LEU A 80 18.73 -2.49 -10.57
C LEU A 80 19.19 -1.04 -10.67
N ILE A 81 18.28 -0.10 -10.39
CA ILE A 81 18.55 1.35 -10.39
C ILE A 81 18.18 1.91 -9.02
N LEU A 82 19.16 2.43 -8.30
CA LEU A 82 19.01 3.02 -6.97
C LEU A 82 19.34 4.51 -7.00
N ASN A 83 18.63 5.29 -6.21
CA ASN A 83 18.86 6.73 -6.10
C ASN A 83 18.54 7.25 -4.72
N ASP A 84 19.30 8.25 -4.29
CA ASP A 84 18.93 9.09 -3.17
C ASP A 84 19.46 10.50 -3.38
N ILE A 85 18.74 11.51 -2.90
CA ILE A 85 19.17 12.91 -2.97
C ILE A 85 20.36 13.17 -2.02
N SER A 86 20.48 12.38 -0.95
CA SER A 86 21.56 12.47 0.02
C SER A 86 22.84 11.80 -0.51
N LYS A 87 23.94 12.56 -0.54
CA LYS A 87 25.27 12.02 -0.91
C LYS A 87 25.70 10.93 0.07
N GLU A 88 25.43 11.14 1.35
CA GLU A 88 25.69 10.20 2.43
C GLU A 88 24.94 8.87 2.19
N ALA A 89 23.67 8.94 1.80
CA ALA A 89 22.87 7.76 1.46
C ALA A 89 23.47 7.00 0.26
N VAL A 90 23.88 7.70 -0.79
CA VAL A 90 24.52 7.11 -1.97
C VAL A 90 25.81 6.37 -1.64
N GLU A 91 26.65 6.93 -0.77
CA GLU A 91 27.87 6.23 -0.32
C GLU A 91 27.56 4.97 0.52
N VAL A 92 26.48 5.00 1.32
CA VAL A 92 26.01 3.82 2.05
C VAL A 92 25.44 2.77 1.10
N ILE A 93 24.67 3.19 0.08
CA ILE A 93 24.11 2.30 -0.94
C ILE A 93 25.25 1.54 -1.65
N LYS A 94 26.27 2.23 -2.14
CA LYS A 94 27.43 1.61 -2.81
C LYS A 94 28.13 0.58 -1.91
N ARG A 95 28.40 0.94 -0.65
CA ARG A 95 29.01 0.03 0.31
C ARG A 95 28.15 -1.20 0.59
N ASN A 96 26.82 -1.02 0.62
CA ASN A 96 25.89 -2.13 0.83
C ASN A 96 25.75 -3.03 -0.40
N LEU A 97 25.81 -2.46 -1.61
CA LEU A 97 25.87 -3.23 -2.86
C LEU A 97 27.12 -4.11 -2.89
N GLU A 98 28.30 -3.54 -2.61
CA GLU A 98 29.57 -4.27 -2.52
C GLU A 98 29.50 -5.41 -1.49
N LEU A 99 28.95 -5.14 -0.30
CA LEU A 99 28.82 -6.13 0.77
C LEU A 99 27.99 -7.36 0.36
N ASN A 100 27.02 -7.19 -0.55
CA ASN A 100 26.15 -8.26 -0.99
C ASN A 100 26.47 -8.77 -2.41
N GLY A 101 27.53 -8.25 -3.05
CA GLY A 101 27.90 -8.62 -4.41
C GLY A 101 26.81 -8.33 -5.45
N VAL A 102 26.04 -7.26 -5.25
CA VAL A 102 24.94 -6.85 -6.15
C VAL A 102 25.42 -5.73 -7.06
N ASP A 103 25.24 -5.89 -8.37
CA ASP A 103 25.47 -4.84 -9.35
C ASP A 103 24.22 -3.96 -9.51
N ALA A 104 24.43 -2.64 -9.57
CA ALA A 104 23.35 -1.66 -9.72
C ALA A 104 23.87 -0.31 -10.24
N GLU A 105 23.01 0.41 -10.95
CA GLU A 105 23.24 1.82 -11.24
C GLU A 105 22.82 2.66 -10.04
N VAL A 106 23.74 3.48 -9.53
CA VAL A 106 23.49 4.34 -8.36
C VAL A 106 23.57 5.81 -8.77
N TYR A 107 22.48 6.54 -8.56
CA TYR A 107 22.37 7.97 -8.87
C TYR A 107 22.28 8.81 -7.58
N ASN A 108 22.74 10.05 -7.66
CA ASN A 108 22.57 11.06 -6.60
C ASN A 108 21.77 12.24 -7.14
N GLU A 109 20.48 12.04 -7.37
CA GLU A 109 19.61 13.03 -7.98
C GLU A 109 18.31 13.22 -7.20
N ASP A 110 17.62 14.32 -7.48
CA ASP A 110 16.21 14.43 -7.12
C ASP A 110 15.41 13.30 -7.82
N ALA A 111 14.52 12.66 -7.06
CA ALA A 111 13.74 11.53 -7.54
C ALA A 111 12.96 11.83 -8.83
N ASN A 112 12.36 13.02 -8.97
CA ASN A 112 11.60 13.37 -10.19
C ASN A 112 12.53 13.57 -11.39
N VAL A 113 13.73 14.13 -11.17
CA VAL A 113 14.73 14.29 -12.24
C VAL A 113 15.14 12.94 -12.79
N LEU A 114 15.49 11.99 -11.91
CA LEU A 114 15.85 10.63 -12.31
C LEU A 114 14.69 9.94 -13.04
N LEU A 115 13.49 9.94 -12.45
CA LEU A 115 12.33 9.27 -13.04
C LEU A 115 11.98 9.84 -14.44
N HIS A 116 12.17 11.14 -14.67
CA HIS A 116 12.02 11.71 -16.00
C HIS A 116 13.09 11.25 -17.00
N LYS A 117 14.35 11.05 -16.56
CA LYS A 117 15.42 10.49 -17.40
C LYS A 117 15.16 9.03 -17.76
N LEU A 118 14.50 8.28 -16.88
CA LEU A 118 14.14 6.87 -17.06
C LEU A 118 12.81 6.66 -17.80
N LYS A 119 12.38 7.63 -18.63
CA LYS A 119 11.12 7.55 -19.36
C LYS A 119 10.97 6.20 -20.08
N ASN A 120 9.84 5.52 -19.87
CA ASN A 120 9.52 4.21 -20.47
C ASN A 120 10.64 3.15 -20.34
N THR A 121 11.38 3.17 -19.23
CA THR A 121 12.56 2.30 -19.05
C THR A 121 12.32 1.23 -17.98
N CYS A 122 11.50 1.50 -16.98
CA CYS A 122 11.35 0.63 -15.82
C CYS A 122 10.18 -0.33 -15.95
N ASP A 123 10.40 -1.60 -15.64
CA ASP A 123 9.32 -2.58 -15.44
C ASP A 123 8.70 -2.40 -14.05
N VAL A 124 9.49 -1.96 -13.07
CA VAL A 124 9.03 -1.70 -11.70
C VAL A 124 9.57 -0.36 -11.21
N VAL A 125 8.70 0.47 -10.61
CA VAL A 125 9.10 1.67 -9.87
C VAL A 125 8.56 1.57 -8.45
N ASP A 126 9.42 1.78 -7.44
CA ASP A 126 9.03 1.72 -6.02
C ASP A 126 9.20 3.07 -5.31
N VAL A 127 8.10 3.78 -5.10
CA VAL A 127 8.04 5.08 -4.45
C VAL A 127 7.78 4.89 -2.95
N ASP A 128 8.83 4.96 -2.13
CA ASP A 128 8.76 4.82 -0.67
C ASP A 128 9.32 6.06 0.07
N PRO A 129 8.64 7.22 0.02
CA PRO A 129 9.14 8.45 0.59
C PRO A 129 8.75 8.60 2.06
N PHE A 130 9.34 9.61 2.69
CA PHE A 130 8.82 10.14 3.95
C PHE A 130 7.53 10.94 3.73
N GLY A 131 6.45 10.47 4.34
CA GLY A 131 5.15 11.10 4.31
C GLY A 131 4.36 10.72 3.06
N SER A 132 4.19 11.68 2.15
CA SER A 132 3.29 11.54 1.01
C SER A 132 4.05 11.17 -0.27
N PRO A 133 3.57 10.17 -1.04
CA PRO A 133 4.13 9.82 -2.33
C PRO A 133 3.64 10.72 -3.47
N ALA A 134 2.62 11.54 -3.23
CA ALA A 134 1.98 12.35 -4.26
C ALA A 134 2.93 13.21 -5.12
N PRO A 135 4.03 13.80 -4.59
CA PRO A 135 4.96 14.59 -5.40
C PRO A 135 5.72 13.82 -6.49
N PHE A 136 5.74 12.49 -6.44
CA PHE A 136 6.58 11.65 -7.31
C PHE A 136 5.78 10.84 -8.32
N LEU A 137 4.46 10.72 -8.15
CA LEU A 137 3.67 9.75 -8.90
C LEU A 137 3.61 10.04 -10.41
N HIS A 138 3.49 11.30 -10.84
CA HIS A 138 3.51 11.64 -12.27
C HIS A 138 4.81 11.19 -12.94
N ALA A 139 5.96 11.49 -12.32
CA ALA A 139 7.25 11.06 -12.85
C ALA A 139 7.41 9.54 -12.81
N ALA A 140 6.90 8.88 -11.76
CA ALA A 140 6.92 7.43 -11.64
C ALA A 140 6.15 6.73 -12.78
N PHE A 141 4.93 7.17 -13.10
CA PHE A 141 4.18 6.64 -14.24
C PHE A 141 4.90 6.87 -15.58
N ARG A 142 5.55 8.01 -15.77
CA ARG A 142 6.34 8.28 -16.99
C ARG A 142 7.57 7.39 -17.13
N ALA A 143 8.15 6.95 -16.01
CA ALA A 143 9.28 6.03 -16.01
C ALA A 143 8.89 4.60 -16.37
N LEU A 144 7.63 4.21 -16.11
CA LEU A 144 7.12 2.86 -16.38
C LEU A 144 6.99 2.57 -17.88
N LYS A 145 7.29 1.32 -18.23
CA LYS A 145 6.90 0.71 -19.51
C LYS A 145 5.38 0.50 -19.58
N GLU A 146 4.91 0.07 -20.75
CA GLU A 146 3.50 -0.14 -21.08
C GLU A 146 2.78 -1.10 -20.13
N GLU A 147 3.45 -2.14 -19.64
CA GLU A 147 2.94 -3.10 -18.66
C GLU A 147 3.82 -3.12 -17.42
N GLY A 148 3.76 -2.05 -16.63
CA GLY A 148 4.66 -1.81 -15.50
C GLY A 148 4.01 -2.03 -14.13
N LEU A 149 4.82 -2.29 -13.11
CA LEU A 149 4.40 -2.36 -11.71
C LEU A 149 4.81 -1.10 -10.96
N LEU A 150 3.84 -0.36 -10.43
CA LEU A 150 4.09 0.75 -9.53
C LEU A 150 3.83 0.33 -8.08
N CYS A 151 4.87 0.39 -7.26
CA CYS A 151 4.79 0.18 -5.82
C CYS A 151 4.84 1.55 -5.12
N VAL A 152 3.94 1.79 -4.18
CA VAL A 152 3.78 3.07 -3.49
C VAL A 152 3.58 2.84 -2.00
N THR A 153 4.39 3.51 -1.18
CA THR A 153 4.15 3.62 0.26
C THR A 153 3.75 5.04 0.63
N ALA A 154 2.80 5.19 1.54
CA ALA A 154 2.46 6.46 2.16
C ALA A 154 2.49 6.33 3.68
N THR A 155 3.30 7.15 4.34
CA THR A 155 3.40 7.19 5.81
C THR A 155 2.63 8.36 6.41
N ASP A 156 2.08 9.28 5.60
CA ASP A 156 1.19 10.36 6.05
C ASP A 156 -0.27 9.89 6.26
N THR A 157 -0.44 8.71 6.86
CA THR A 157 -1.74 8.04 7.11
C THR A 157 -2.78 8.95 7.75
N ALA A 158 -2.39 9.80 8.70
CA ALA A 158 -3.28 10.76 9.35
C ALA A 158 -3.94 11.74 8.35
N VAL A 159 -3.25 12.10 7.27
CA VAL A 159 -3.79 12.92 6.19
C VAL A 159 -4.79 12.10 5.37
N LEU A 160 -4.39 10.91 4.93
CA LEU A 160 -5.19 10.01 4.08
C LEU A 160 -6.52 9.60 4.73
N VAL A 161 -6.54 9.37 6.05
CA VAL A 161 -7.77 9.04 6.79
C VAL A 161 -8.62 10.27 7.16
N GLY A 162 -8.20 11.48 6.77
CA GLY A 162 -8.99 12.70 6.98
C GLY A 162 -8.81 13.40 8.33
N ARG A 163 -7.79 13.07 9.14
CA ARG A 163 -7.50 13.80 10.40
C ARG A 163 -7.12 15.26 10.15
N TYR A 164 -6.55 15.54 8.98
CA TYR A 164 -6.20 16.88 8.50
C TYR A 164 -6.95 17.20 7.19
N PRO A 165 -8.25 17.53 7.22
CA PRO A 165 -9.11 17.59 6.03
C PRO A 165 -8.59 18.52 4.93
N ARG A 166 -8.13 19.72 5.28
CA ARG A 166 -7.58 20.69 4.31
C ARG A 166 -6.29 20.19 3.66
N LYS A 167 -5.45 19.48 4.42
CA LYS A 167 -4.21 18.87 3.89
C LYS A 167 -4.54 17.67 2.99
N CYS A 168 -5.55 16.87 3.36
CA CYS A 168 -6.06 15.78 2.54
C CYS A 168 -6.59 16.28 1.20
N LEU A 169 -7.47 17.30 1.24
CA LEU A 169 -8.01 17.91 0.02
C LEU A 169 -6.90 18.48 -0.87
N ARG A 170 -5.94 19.21 -0.30
CA ARG A 170 -4.81 19.76 -1.08
C ARG A 170 -3.88 18.71 -1.66
N ARG A 171 -3.64 17.62 -0.94
CA ARG A 171 -2.62 16.63 -1.31
C ARG A 171 -3.16 15.54 -2.22
N TYR A 172 -4.35 15.06 -1.90
CA TYR A 172 -4.98 13.90 -2.53
C TYR A 172 -6.27 14.26 -3.28
N GLY A 173 -6.72 15.52 -3.25
CA GLY A 173 -7.92 15.93 -3.98
C GLY A 173 -9.21 15.24 -3.50
N SER A 174 -9.26 14.82 -2.24
CA SER A 174 -10.37 14.04 -1.67
C SER A 174 -10.88 14.65 -0.38
N VAL A 175 -12.21 14.67 -0.22
CA VAL A 175 -12.89 15.06 1.02
C VAL A 175 -13.16 13.80 1.83
N MET A 176 -12.68 13.76 3.07
CA MET A 176 -12.84 12.60 3.96
C MET A 176 -13.78 12.92 5.11
N ARG A 177 -14.71 12.00 5.41
CA ARG A 177 -15.63 12.09 6.55
C ARG A 177 -15.23 11.07 7.62
N LYS A 178 -15.62 11.34 8.86
CA LYS A 178 -15.40 10.42 9.97
C LYS A 178 -16.31 9.20 9.80
N THR A 179 -15.70 8.02 9.70
CA THR A 179 -16.42 6.74 9.63
C THR A 179 -15.78 5.72 10.58
N PRO A 180 -16.51 4.66 11.00
CA PRO A 180 -15.93 3.55 11.76
C PRO A 180 -14.81 2.80 11.01
N PHE A 181 -14.86 2.82 9.68
CA PHE A 181 -13.98 2.12 8.74
C PHE A 181 -12.98 3.07 8.05
N TYR A 182 -12.55 4.12 8.77
CA TYR A 182 -11.70 5.18 8.23
C TYR A 182 -10.35 4.72 7.68
N ILE A 183 -9.82 3.59 8.17
CA ILE A 183 -8.55 3.01 7.70
C ILE A 183 -8.70 2.53 6.26
N GLU A 184 -9.78 1.81 5.94
CA GLU A 184 -10.07 1.38 4.56
C GLU A 184 -10.31 2.57 3.66
N LEU A 185 -11.05 3.58 4.14
CA LEU A 185 -11.23 4.82 3.37
C LEU A 185 -9.91 5.53 3.09
N GLY A 186 -8.96 5.51 4.03
CA GLY A 186 -7.61 6.06 3.82
C GLY A 186 -6.81 5.31 2.76
N LEU A 187 -6.86 3.98 2.77
CA LEU A 187 -6.22 3.13 1.75
C LEU A 187 -6.85 3.37 0.36
N ARG A 188 -8.18 3.42 0.29
CA ARG A 188 -8.94 3.72 -0.93
C ARG A 188 -8.74 5.15 -1.42
N ASN A 189 -8.47 6.09 -0.52
CA ASN A 189 -8.12 7.47 -0.88
C ASN A 189 -6.74 7.52 -1.57
N LEU A 190 -5.75 6.79 -1.04
CA LEU A 190 -4.44 6.69 -1.69
C LEU A 190 -4.57 6.06 -3.08
N LEU A 191 -5.25 4.92 -3.19
CA LEU A 191 -5.53 4.26 -4.47
C LEU A 191 -6.29 5.17 -5.45
N GLY A 192 -7.32 5.88 -4.98
CA GLY A 192 -8.11 6.80 -5.81
C GLY A 192 -7.30 8.01 -6.28
N TYR A 193 -6.28 8.43 -5.52
CA TYR A 193 -5.32 9.42 -6.00
C TYR A 193 -4.36 8.82 -7.04
N ILE A 194 -3.78 7.65 -6.78
CA ILE A 194 -2.90 6.94 -7.75
C ILE A 194 -3.64 6.74 -9.08
N ALA A 195 -4.89 6.28 -9.03
CA ALA A 195 -5.78 6.09 -10.17
C ALA A 195 -5.95 7.35 -11.02
N ARG A 196 -6.24 8.50 -10.38
CA ARG A 196 -6.40 9.77 -11.10
C ARG A 196 -5.09 10.26 -11.72
N VAL A 197 -3.96 10.06 -11.04
CA VAL A 197 -2.65 10.39 -11.61
C VAL A 197 -2.34 9.48 -12.80
N ALA A 198 -2.58 8.18 -12.68
CA ALA A 198 -2.41 7.20 -13.75
C ALA A 198 -3.21 7.58 -14.99
N ALA A 199 -4.50 7.85 -14.84
CA ALA A 199 -5.38 8.25 -15.93
C ALA A 199 -4.89 9.53 -16.62
N SER A 200 -4.33 10.50 -15.87
CA SER A 200 -3.75 11.72 -16.46
C SER A 200 -2.45 11.50 -17.23
N GLU A 201 -1.83 10.32 -17.07
CA GLU A 201 -0.61 9.88 -17.75
C GLU A 201 -0.91 8.76 -18.78
N ASP A 202 -2.19 8.59 -19.15
CA ASP A 202 -2.73 7.58 -20.07
C ASP A 202 -2.52 6.13 -19.61
N PHE A 203 -2.60 5.88 -18.30
CA PHE A 203 -2.54 4.54 -17.70
C PHE A 203 -3.85 4.13 -17.05
N TYR A 204 -4.23 2.88 -17.30
CA TYR A 204 -5.11 2.10 -16.42
C TYR A 204 -4.30 1.49 -15.28
N ILE A 205 -4.91 1.31 -14.11
CA ILE A 205 -4.30 0.59 -12.99
C ILE A 205 -5.19 -0.53 -12.48
N GLN A 206 -4.56 -1.65 -12.14
CA GLN A 206 -5.16 -2.75 -11.40
C GLN A 206 -4.38 -2.98 -10.12
N PRO A 207 -4.97 -2.75 -8.94
CA PRO A 207 -4.33 -3.09 -7.67
C PRO A 207 -4.03 -4.58 -7.60
N VAL A 208 -2.79 -4.93 -7.28
CA VAL A 208 -2.37 -6.33 -7.05
C VAL A 208 -2.16 -6.63 -5.58
N LEU A 209 -1.76 -5.62 -4.79
CA LEU A 209 -1.61 -5.73 -3.34
C LEU A 209 -1.84 -4.35 -2.71
N SER A 210 -2.79 -4.22 -1.80
CA SER A 210 -2.99 -3.01 -1.01
C SER A 210 -3.32 -3.32 0.44
N TYR A 211 -2.59 -2.72 1.38
CA TYR A 211 -2.82 -2.95 2.79
C TYR A 211 -2.38 -1.77 3.65
N TRP A 212 -2.87 -1.78 4.89
CA TRP A 212 -2.44 -0.92 5.97
C TRP A 212 -1.64 -1.71 6.99
N GLU A 213 -0.58 -1.13 7.51
CA GLU A 213 0.15 -1.69 8.65
C GLU A 213 0.57 -0.54 9.56
N ARG A 214 -0.23 -0.31 10.61
CA ARG A 214 -0.01 0.70 11.66
C ARG A 214 0.25 2.12 11.11
N HIS A 215 1.48 2.37 10.71
CA HIS A 215 2.00 3.69 10.37
C HIS A 215 2.05 3.97 8.87
N TYR A 216 1.76 3.00 8.00
CA TYR A 216 1.81 3.20 6.56
C TYR A 216 0.66 2.50 5.82
N PHE A 217 0.36 3.04 4.64
CA PHE A 217 -0.37 2.35 3.59
C PHE A 217 0.61 1.91 2.52
N ARG A 218 0.46 0.69 2.00
CA ARG A 218 1.24 0.15 0.89
C ARG A 218 0.28 -0.28 -0.20
N VAL A 219 0.61 0.10 -1.43
CA VAL A 219 -0.16 -0.20 -2.62
C VAL A 219 0.81 -0.61 -3.72
N CYS A 220 0.55 -1.72 -4.40
CA CYS A 220 1.22 -2.14 -5.61
C CYS A 220 0.16 -2.27 -6.70
N VAL A 221 0.36 -1.60 -7.82
CA VAL A 221 -0.58 -1.60 -8.95
C VAL A 221 0.12 -2.02 -10.23
N TYR A 222 -0.47 -2.99 -10.92
CA TYR A 222 -0.15 -3.26 -12.32
C TYR A 222 -0.74 -2.13 -13.16
N SER A 223 0.04 -1.59 -14.08
CA SER A 223 -0.31 -0.42 -14.87
C SER A 223 -0.20 -0.75 -16.34
N VAL A 224 -1.27 -0.48 -17.10
CA VAL A 224 -1.35 -0.70 -18.55
C VAL A 224 -1.47 0.65 -19.24
N ARG A 225 -0.61 0.95 -20.22
CA ARG A 225 -0.68 2.19 -20.99
C ARG A 225 -1.71 2.06 -22.12
N GLY A 226 -2.65 2.99 -22.18
CA GLY A 226 -3.68 3.02 -23.23
C GLY A 226 -4.79 4.00 -22.88
N ALA A 227 -5.07 4.97 -23.75
CA ALA A 227 -6.07 6.01 -23.50
C ALA A 227 -7.49 5.45 -23.33
N ARG A 228 -7.84 4.37 -24.05
CA ARG A 228 -9.14 3.70 -23.90
C ARG A 228 -9.25 2.96 -22.57
N ASP A 229 -8.19 2.27 -22.17
CA ASP A 229 -8.15 1.56 -20.90
C ASP A 229 -8.10 2.55 -19.71
N ALA A 230 -7.48 3.72 -19.90
CA ALA A 230 -7.43 4.77 -18.88
C ALA A 230 -8.82 5.29 -18.48
N ASP A 231 -9.78 5.30 -19.41
CA ASP A 231 -11.17 5.67 -19.09
C ASP A 231 -11.85 4.65 -18.15
N ASP A 232 -11.44 3.37 -18.22
CA ASP A 232 -11.98 2.32 -17.34
C ASP A 232 -11.57 2.49 -15.87
N VAL A 233 -10.54 3.30 -15.60
CA VAL A 233 -10.21 3.70 -14.23
C VAL A 233 -11.40 4.38 -13.55
N PHE A 234 -12.19 5.16 -14.30
CA PHE A 234 -13.32 5.90 -13.74
C PHE A 234 -14.47 5.00 -13.29
N HIS A 235 -14.61 3.78 -13.82
CA HIS A 235 -15.57 2.79 -13.31
C HIS A 235 -15.25 2.38 -11.86
N ASN A 236 -13.98 2.46 -11.46
CA ASN A 236 -13.51 2.12 -10.13
C ASN A 236 -13.27 3.36 -9.26
N LEU A 237 -13.63 4.55 -9.72
CA LEU A 237 -13.62 5.78 -8.94
C LEU A 237 -15.03 6.17 -8.52
N GLY A 238 -15.20 6.56 -7.27
CA GLY A 238 -16.50 6.98 -6.78
C GLY A 238 -16.44 7.53 -5.36
N TYR A 239 -17.60 7.58 -4.72
CA TYR A 239 -17.77 8.17 -3.40
C TYR A 239 -18.44 7.18 -2.46
N VAL A 240 -17.98 7.14 -1.20
CA VAL A 240 -18.60 6.32 -0.16
C VAL A 240 -19.44 7.21 0.74
N MET A 241 -20.75 7.02 0.72
CA MET A 241 -21.70 7.68 1.61
C MET A 241 -21.76 6.94 2.94
N TYR A 242 -21.71 7.69 4.05
CA TYR A 242 -21.97 7.17 5.39
C TYR A 242 -22.88 8.11 6.17
N HIS A 243 -24.11 7.66 6.44
CA HIS A 243 -25.09 8.42 7.20
C HIS A 243 -25.99 7.49 8.01
N ARG A 244 -26.16 7.77 9.31
CA ARG A 244 -27.03 6.98 10.21
C ARG A 244 -26.77 5.47 10.13
N LYS A 245 -25.49 5.06 10.07
CA LYS A 245 -25.02 3.67 9.92
C LYS A 245 -25.26 3.03 8.54
N GLU A 246 -26.02 3.67 7.66
CA GLU A 246 -26.10 3.27 6.25
C GLU A 246 -24.81 3.61 5.52
N ARG A 247 -24.45 2.73 4.57
CA ARG A 247 -23.27 2.81 3.74
C ARG A 247 -23.67 2.54 2.30
N ARG A 248 -23.25 3.38 1.36
CA ARG A 248 -23.52 3.18 -0.07
C ARG A 248 -22.39 3.72 -0.91
N VAL A 249 -22.12 3.06 -2.04
CA VAL A 249 -21.32 3.63 -3.11
C VAL A 249 -22.20 4.56 -3.93
N THR A 250 -21.64 5.71 -4.31
CA THR A 250 -22.31 6.74 -5.10
C THR A 250 -21.34 7.28 -6.15
N GLN A 251 -21.86 7.66 -7.32
CA GLN A 251 -21.05 8.22 -8.41
C GLN A 251 -20.81 9.73 -8.25
N PHE A 252 -21.68 10.41 -7.50
CA PHE A 252 -21.61 11.86 -7.31
C PHE A 252 -21.43 12.22 -5.83
N PRO A 253 -20.71 13.31 -5.53
CA PRO A 253 -20.51 13.75 -4.16
C PRO A 253 -21.81 14.29 -3.54
N SER A 254 -21.92 14.13 -2.23
CA SER A 254 -22.92 14.79 -1.38
C SER A 254 -22.28 15.26 -0.06
N GLN A 255 -23.07 15.91 0.81
CA GLN A 255 -22.58 16.32 2.12
C GLN A 255 -22.16 15.13 3.03
N HIS A 256 -22.62 13.92 2.75
CA HIS A 256 -22.37 12.70 3.55
C HIS A 256 -21.35 11.74 2.92
N THR A 257 -20.75 12.10 1.80
CA THR A 257 -19.79 11.23 1.11
C THR A 257 -18.35 11.56 1.44
N SER A 258 -17.50 10.53 1.43
CA SER A 258 -16.05 10.67 1.30
C SER A 258 -15.62 10.35 -0.13
N GLY A 259 -14.69 11.14 -0.69
CA GLY A 259 -14.05 10.86 -1.97
C GLY A 259 -13.65 12.08 -2.80
N PRO A 260 -13.30 11.86 -4.08
CA PRO A 260 -13.38 10.57 -4.77
C PRO A 260 -12.36 9.55 -4.23
N LEU A 261 -12.74 8.28 -4.24
CA LEU A 261 -11.99 7.13 -3.71
C LEU A 261 -11.93 6.04 -4.77
N TRP A 262 -11.00 5.10 -4.59
CA TRP A 262 -11.05 3.81 -5.26
C TRP A 262 -12.14 2.92 -4.64
N ILE A 263 -13.18 2.61 -5.41
CA ILE A 263 -14.30 1.76 -5.02
C ILE A 263 -14.18 0.33 -5.55
N GLY A 264 -13.17 0.04 -6.38
CA GLY A 264 -12.90 -1.29 -6.91
C GLY A 264 -12.16 -2.24 -5.93
N PRO A 265 -11.64 -3.38 -6.43
CA PRO A 265 -10.86 -4.35 -5.66
C PRO A 265 -9.59 -3.75 -5.04
N LEU A 266 -9.21 -4.20 -3.84
CA LEU A 266 -7.98 -3.71 -3.17
C LEU A 266 -6.72 -4.46 -3.60
N GLY A 267 -6.84 -5.63 -4.22
CA GLY A 267 -5.72 -6.39 -4.72
C GLY A 267 -6.19 -7.65 -5.45
N ASP A 268 -5.23 -8.48 -5.87
CA ASP A 268 -5.48 -9.74 -6.55
C ASP A 268 -5.38 -10.91 -5.55
N PRO A 269 -6.51 -11.59 -5.24
CA PRO A 269 -6.50 -12.70 -4.29
C PRO A 269 -5.64 -13.88 -4.77
N LEU A 270 -5.56 -14.13 -6.08
CA LEU A 270 -4.74 -15.23 -6.63
C LEU A 270 -3.25 -14.93 -6.48
N LEU A 271 -2.84 -13.68 -6.71
CA LEU A 271 -1.46 -13.27 -6.50
C LEU A 271 -1.06 -13.40 -5.02
N VAL A 272 -1.90 -12.90 -4.11
CA VAL A 272 -1.66 -12.98 -2.66
C VAL A 272 -1.65 -14.43 -2.18
N HIS A 273 -2.52 -15.29 -2.71
CA HIS A 273 -2.51 -16.72 -2.45
C HIS A 273 -1.16 -17.35 -2.82
N ARG A 274 -0.63 -17.06 -4.02
CA ARG A 274 0.70 -17.55 -4.46
C ARG A 274 1.82 -17.04 -3.55
N MET A 275 1.78 -15.78 -3.13
CA MET A 275 2.76 -15.23 -2.20
C MET A 275 2.77 -15.96 -0.85
N SER A 276 1.58 -16.39 -0.37
CA SER A 276 1.43 -17.06 0.92
C SER A 276 2.13 -18.42 1.01
N ALA A 277 2.46 -19.03 -0.12
CA ALA A 277 3.15 -20.32 -0.17
C ALA A 277 4.63 -20.24 0.26
N PHE A 278 5.23 -19.05 0.27
CA PHE A 278 6.69 -18.88 0.39
C PHE A 278 7.14 -17.99 1.55
N ASP A 279 6.22 -17.48 2.38
CA ASP A 279 6.55 -16.34 3.27
C ASP A 279 6.17 -16.51 4.74
N LYS A 280 6.97 -15.88 5.60
CA LYS A 280 6.76 -15.81 7.06
C LYS A 280 5.49 -15.04 7.46
N TYR A 281 4.92 -14.22 6.57
CA TYR A 281 3.66 -13.52 6.73
C TYR A 281 2.49 -14.23 6.05
N LYS A 282 2.59 -15.56 5.85
CA LYS A 282 1.53 -16.40 5.28
C LYS A 282 0.13 -16.10 5.85
N GLU A 283 -0.02 -16.05 7.17
CA GLU A 283 -1.31 -15.79 7.81
C GLU A 283 -1.90 -14.43 7.43
N PHE A 284 -1.05 -13.41 7.31
CA PHE A 284 -1.46 -12.08 6.87
C PHE A 284 -1.86 -12.07 5.39
N LEU A 285 -1.13 -12.80 4.54
CA LEU A 285 -1.48 -12.94 3.13
C LEU A 285 -2.79 -13.72 2.95
N GLN A 286 -2.99 -14.82 3.67
CA GLN A 286 -4.25 -15.56 3.67
C GLN A 286 -5.43 -14.71 4.16
N LEU A 287 -5.20 -13.83 5.14
CA LEU A 287 -6.19 -12.84 5.54
C LEU A 287 -6.52 -11.88 4.39
N LEU A 288 -5.52 -11.32 3.71
CA LEU A 288 -5.74 -10.43 2.57
C LEU A 288 -6.44 -11.13 1.40
N GLU A 289 -6.12 -12.40 1.13
CA GLU A 289 -6.79 -13.22 0.11
C GLU A 289 -8.30 -13.29 0.36
N LEU A 290 -8.71 -13.62 1.60
CA LEU A 290 -10.12 -13.63 1.99
C LEU A 290 -10.72 -12.23 1.96
N GLU A 291 -10.01 -11.22 2.47
CA GLU A 291 -10.49 -9.85 2.54
C GLU A 291 -10.73 -9.22 1.15
N TYR A 292 -9.92 -9.59 0.15
CA TYR A 292 -10.06 -9.14 -1.24
C TYR A 292 -11.23 -9.81 -1.97
N SER A 293 -11.76 -10.93 -1.46
CA SER A 293 -12.97 -11.55 -2.00
C SER A 293 -14.26 -10.78 -1.65
N VAL A 294 -14.17 -9.80 -0.73
CA VAL A 294 -15.27 -8.89 -0.39
C VAL A 294 -15.01 -7.50 -0.99
N HIS A 295 -15.82 -7.14 -1.96
CA HIS A 295 -15.77 -5.91 -2.75
C HIS A 295 -16.31 -4.69 -2.01
N ALA A 296 -17.21 -4.87 -1.03
CA ALA A 296 -17.73 -3.78 -0.20
C ALA A 296 -16.60 -2.84 0.26
N PRO A 297 -16.67 -1.51 0.00
CA PRO A 297 -15.58 -0.58 0.29
C PRO A 297 -15.58 -0.08 1.74
N TRP A 298 -15.88 -0.99 2.65
CA TRP A 298 -15.93 -0.78 4.09
C TRP A 298 -15.89 -2.11 4.81
N PHE A 299 -15.65 -2.00 6.12
CA PHE A 299 -15.90 -3.05 7.08
C PHE A 299 -16.88 -2.55 8.15
N TYR A 300 -17.41 -3.48 8.94
CA TYR A 300 -18.19 -3.21 10.14
C TYR A 300 -17.35 -3.52 11.37
N LYS A 301 -17.44 -2.67 12.39
CA LYS A 301 -16.90 -2.98 13.72
C LYS A 301 -17.99 -3.60 14.57
N LEU A 302 -17.67 -4.65 15.32
CA LEU A 302 -18.63 -5.34 16.19
C LEU A 302 -19.36 -4.40 17.19
N PRO A 303 -18.69 -3.40 17.80
CA PRO A 303 -19.38 -2.41 18.64
C PRO A 303 -20.49 -1.62 17.96
N GLU A 304 -20.56 -1.57 16.63
CA GLU A 304 -21.67 -0.93 15.91
C GLU A 304 -23.01 -1.65 16.06
N PHE A 305 -22.95 -2.93 16.45
CA PHE A 305 -24.09 -3.82 16.64
C PHE A 305 -24.40 -4.11 18.11
N ALA A 306 -23.70 -3.45 19.05
CA ALA A 306 -23.88 -3.70 20.47
C ALA A 306 -25.33 -3.45 20.93
N VAL A 307 -25.85 -4.35 21.75
CA VAL A 307 -27.15 -4.22 22.45
C VAL A 307 -26.85 -4.12 23.95
N ASP A 308 -27.40 -3.11 24.62
CA ASP A 308 -27.17 -2.84 26.05
C ASP A 308 -25.69 -2.83 26.47
N GLY A 309 -24.83 -2.34 25.57
CA GLY A 309 -23.38 -2.23 25.79
C GLY A 309 -22.59 -3.52 25.59
N LYS A 310 -23.24 -4.63 25.21
CA LYS A 310 -22.58 -5.91 24.90
C LYS A 310 -22.44 -6.10 23.40
N SER A 311 -21.25 -6.50 22.97
CA SER A 311 -20.95 -6.85 21.57
C SER A 311 -20.58 -8.32 21.50
N PRO A 312 -20.91 -9.03 20.40
CA PRO A 312 -20.47 -10.40 20.21
C PRO A 312 -18.96 -10.41 20.03
N THR A 313 -18.32 -11.53 20.36
CA THR A 313 -16.94 -11.79 19.96
C THR A 313 -16.86 -12.00 18.44
N LEU A 314 -15.66 -11.83 17.87
CA LEU A 314 -15.45 -12.03 16.43
C LEU A 314 -15.82 -13.44 15.99
N ARG A 315 -15.54 -14.44 16.83
CA ARG A 315 -15.89 -15.84 16.57
C ARG A 315 -17.39 -16.06 16.54
N GLU A 316 -18.12 -15.53 17.53
CA GLU A 316 -19.58 -15.63 17.59
C GLU A 316 -20.24 -14.93 16.39
N ALA A 317 -19.76 -13.74 16.04
CA ALA A 317 -20.29 -12.99 14.91
C ALA A 317 -20.09 -13.74 13.57
N LEU A 318 -18.88 -14.25 13.31
CA LEU A 318 -18.60 -15.01 12.08
C LEU A 318 -19.39 -16.32 12.01
N LEU A 319 -19.56 -17.01 13.14
CA LEU A 319 -20.36 -18.24 13.18
C LEU A 319 -21.83 -17.95 12.87
N ALA A 320 -22.42 -16.95 13.52
CA ALA A 320 -23.82 -16.60 13.31
C ALA A 320 -24.10 -16.10 11.89
N LEU A 321 -23.20 -15.31 11.31
CA LEU A 321 -23.32 -14.88 9.91
C LEU A 321 -23.25 -16.08 8.97
N LYS A 322 -22.31 -17.01 9.21
CA LYS A 322 -22.20 -18.24 8.42
C LYS A 322 -23.45 -19.12 8.52
N GLU A 323 -24.01 -19.30 9.72
CA GLU A 323 -25.24 -20.06 9.95
C GLU A 323 -26.46 -19.43 9.25
N ALA A 324 -26.47 -18.09 9.13
CA ALA A 324 -27.46 -17.35 8.36
C ALA A 324 -27.20 -17.34 6.84
N GLY A 325 -26.15 -18.02 6.36
CA GLY A 325 -25.79 -18.05 4.93
C GLY A 325 -25.06 -16.80 4.43
N ILE A 326 -24.65 -15.90 5.35
CA ILE A 326 -23.93 -14.67 5.02
C ILE A 326 -22.43 -14.95 5.03
N TYR A 327 -21.78 -14.74 3.88
CA TYR A 327 -20.33 -14.77 3.80
C TYR A 327 -19.74 -13.53 4.47
N ALA A 328 -18.82 -13.75 5.42
CA ALA A 328 -18.08 -12.69 6.07
C ALA A 328 -16.66 -13.13 6.41
N THR A 329 -15.73 -12.18 6.37
CA THR A 329 -14.32 -12.37 6.72
C THR A 329 -13.91 -11.41 7.81
N THR A 330 -12.81 -11.70 8.51
CA THR A 330 -12.11 -10.68 9.30
C THR A 330 -11.42 -9.67 8.37
N THR A 331 -10.94 -8.55 8.93
CA THR A 331 -10.11 -7.58 8.20
C THR A 331 -8.83 -7.28 8.96
N HIS A 332 -7.74 -7.06 8.24
CA HIS A 332 -6.48 -6.63 8.85
C HIS A 332 -6.54 -5.18 9.41
N MET A 333 -7.56 -4.41 9.04
CA MET A 333 -7.68 -3.00 9.40
C MET A 333 -8.31 -2.77 10.77
N ALA A 334 -8.94 -3.79 11.36
CA ALA A 334 -9.52 -3.72 12.69
C ALA A 334 -9.61 -5.11 13.33
N SER A 335 -9.11 -5.25 14.56
CA SER A 335 -9.17 -6.50 15.32
C SER A 335 -10.59 -6.95 15.65
N ASP A 336 -11.53 -6.02 15.67
CA ASP A 336 -12.97 -6.19 15.88
C ASP A 336 -13.78 -5.96 14.58
N GLY A 337 -13.12 -6.06 13.43
CA GLY A 337 -13.70 -5.76 12.12
C GLY A 337 -14.14 -7.01 11.36
N ILE A 338 -15.27 -6.91 10.66
CA ILE A 338 -15.74 -7.89 9.69
C ILE A 338 -16.02 -7.23 8.33
N LYS A 339 -15.70 -7.92 7.24
CA LYS A 339 -16.12 -7.56 5.87
C LYS A 339 -17.19 -8.53 5.38
N THR A 340 -18.21 -8.00 4.72
CA THR A 340 -19.27 -8.75 4.04
C THR A 340 -19.91 -7.84 2.98
N GLU A 341 -20.53 -8.43 1.97
CA GLU A 341 -21.35 -7.71 0.98
C GLU A 341 -22.70 -7.26 1.56
N GLU A 342 -23.09 -7.82 2.70
CA GLU A 342 -24.40 -7.56 3.29
C GLU A 342 -24.56 -6.17 3.89
N SER A 343 -25.81 -5.69 3.86
CA SER A 343 -26.15 -4.37 4.39
C SER A 343 -26.04 -4.30 5.91
N TYR A 344 -25.91 -3.08 6.45
CA TYR A 344 -25.90 -2.88 7.91
C TYR A 344 -27.15 -3.48 8.60
N GLY A 345 -28.32 -3.33 7.96
CA GLY A 345 -29.58 -3.82 8.51
C GLY A 345 -29.60 -5.34 8.62
N GLU A 346 -29.07 -6.02 7.60
CA GLU A 346 -29.03 -7.47 7.55
C GLU A 346 -28.02 -8.05 8.54
N VAL A 347 -26.81 -7.50 8.58
CA VAL A 347 -25.79 -7.90 9.58
C VAL A 347 -26.32 -7.66 11.00
N ARG A 348 -26.98 -6.51 11.24
CA ARG A 348 -27.60 -6.23 12.54
C ARG A 348 -28.69 -7.23 12.90
N ARG A 349 -29.54 -7.63 11.95
CA ARG A 349 -30.64 -8.59 12.17
C ARG A 349 -30.11 -9.93 12.66
N VAL A 350 -29.04 -10.43 12.05
CA VAL A 350 -28.38 -11.69 12.45
C VAL A 350 -27.70 -11.53 13.81
N LEU A 351 -26.86 -10.50 13.98
CA LEU A 351 -26.08 -10.34 15.21
C LEU A 351 -26.92 -10.00 16.44
N ALA A 352 -28.11 -9.41 16.27
CA ALA A 352 -29.03 -9.17 17.38
C ALA A 352 -29.58 -10.47 18.01
N GLY A 353 -29.52 -11.61 17.30
CA GLY A 353 -29.91 -12.92 17.86
C GLY A 353 -28.80 -13.63 18.64
N VAL A 354 -27.59 -13.05 18.67
CA VAL A 354 -26.39 -13.60 19.31
C VAL A 354 -26.06 -12.90 20.63
N ILE A 355 -26.48 -11.63 20.75
CA ILE A 355 -26.30 -10.74 21.91
C ILE A 355 -27.48 -10.90 22.85
#